data_AF-A0A1I3JLB4-F1
#
_entry.id   AF-A0A1I3JLB4-F1
#
_cell.length_a   1.000
_cell.length_b   1.000
_cell.length_c   1.000
_cell.angle_alpha   90.00
_cell.angle_beta   90.00
_cell.angle_gamma   90.00
#
_symmetry.space_group_name_H-M   'P 1'
#
loop_
_entity.id
_entity.type
_entity.pdbx_description
1 polymer ?
#
loop_
_entity_poly.entity_id
_entity_poly.type
_entity_poly.pdbx_seq_one_letter_code
_entity_poly.pdbx_strand_id
1 'polypeptide(L)' 'MVVEPVTGNLTIRTEVYDDQATVGVQYTGAEEWYDVEGSPLPVAAGAERQLHRAILEAVKKGLPGGLTGTELRGRDRSSP' A
#
# COMPACT_ATOMS: atom_id res chain seq x y z
N MET A 1 -2.28 14.41 -20.53
CA MET A 1 -1.42 14.00 -19.41
C MET A 1 -1.33 12.48 -19.48
N VAL A 2 -0.23 11.95 -20.00
CA VAL A 2 0.01 10.49 -20.06
C VAL A 2 0.69 10.14 -18.75
N VAL A 3 0.01 9.42 -17.86
CA VAL A 3 0.66 8.77 -16.72
C VAL A 3 1.24 7.46 -17.25
N GLU A 4 2.55 7.39 -17.40
CA GLU A 4 3.21 6.14 -17.81
C GLU A 4 3.04 5.12 -16.68
N PRO A 5 2.63 3.87 -16.99
CA PRO A 5 2.57 2.83 -15.98
C PRO A 5 3.99 2.59 -15.48
N VAL A 6 4.21 2.79 -14.18
CA VAL A 6 5.46 2.44 -13.51
C VAL A 6 5.61 0.92 -13.56
N THR A 7 6.38 0.43 -14.51
CA THR A 7 6.88 -0.94 -14.55
C THR A 7 8.38 -0.92 -14.28
N GLY A 8 8.78 -1.37 -13.09
CA GLY A 8 10.18 -1.42 -12.66
C GLY A 8 10.31 -2.06 -11.28
N ASN A 9 11.55 -2.29 -10.83
CA ASN A 9 11.79 -2.73 -9.46
C ASN A 9 11.47 -1.57 -8.50
N LEU A 10 10.63 -1.84 -7.52
CA LEU A 10 10.21 -0.87 -6.51
C LEU A 10 10.50 -1.43 -5.13
N THR A 11 11.01 -0.59 -4.25
CA THR A 11 11.14 -0.92 -2.82
C THR A 11 9.91 -0.36 -2.11
N ILE A 12 9.21 -1.23 -1.38
CA ILE A 12 8.06 -0.84 -0.56
C ILE A 12 8.48 -0.82 0.91
N ARG A 13 8.22 0.29 1.59
CA ARG A 13 8.34 0.41 3.03
C ARG A 13 6.96 0.61 3.64
N THR A 14 6.65 -0.13 4.69
CA THR A 14 5.43 0.07 5.47
C THR A 14 5.86 0.36 6.90
N GLU A 15 5.58 1.56 7.37
CA GLU A 15 5.85 1.99 8.73
C GLU A 15 4.54 2.04 9.49
N VAL A 16 4.50 1.37 10.64
CA VAL A 16 3.34 1.38 11.51
C VAL A 16 3.68 2.15 12.77
N TYR A 17 2.85 3.14 13.09
CA TYR A 17 2.93 3.92 14.29
C TYR A 17 1.55 3.93 14.95
N ASP A 18 1.48 3.48 16.19
CA ASP A 18 0.24 3.19 16.91
C ASP A 18 -0.70 2.26 16.09
N ASP A 19 -1.83 2.78 15.64
CA ASP A 19 -2.87 2.11 14.85
C ASP A 19 -2.90 2.62 13.40
N GLN A 20 -1.84 3.30 12.94
CA GLN A 20 -1.75 3.89 11.61
C GLN A 20 -0.54 3.34 10.85
N ALA A 21 -0.72 3.14 9.55
CA ALA A 21 0.30 2.65 8.64
C ALA A 21 0.56 3.65 7.51
N THR A 22 1.80 4.11 7.41
CA THR A 22 2.30 4.91 6.29
C THR A 22 3.02 3.98 5.31
N VAL A 23 2.76 4.18 4.01
CA VAL A 23 3.33 3.36 2.95
C VAL A 23 4.18 4.24 2.07
N GLY A 24 5.48 3.96 2.05
CA GLY A 24 6.45 4.63 1.20
C GLY A 24 6.89 3.73 0.04
N VAL A 25 7.10 4.32 -1.13
CA VAL A 25 7.65 3.68 -2.32
C VAL A 25 8.94 4.40 -2.70
N GLN A 26 9.97 3.62 -2.99
CA GLN A 26 11.19 4.12 -3.61
C GLN A 26 11.40 3.40 -4.94
N TYR A 27 11.69 4.19 -5.97
CA TYR A 27 12.05 3.68 -7.29
C TYR A 27 13.50 3.19 -7.29
N THR A 28 13.76 2.10 -8.00
CA THR A 28 15.16 1.66 -8.18
C THR A 28 15.95 2.75 -8.89
N GLY A 29 16.97 3.28 -8.22
CA GLY A 29 17.80 4.39 -8.71
C GLY A 29 17.36 5.78 -8.23
N ALA A 30 16.25 5.90 -7.49
CA ALA A 30 15.89 7.12 -6.81
C ALA A 30 16.39 7.10 -5.35
N GLU A 31 16.90 8.23 -4.87
CA GLU A 31 17.28 8.40 -3.47
C GLU A 31 16.06 8.74 -2.59
N GLU A 32 15.03 9.32 -3.21
CA GLU A 32 13.83 9.81 -2.55
C GLU A 32 12.78 8.71 -2.32
N TRP A 33 12.05 8.86 -1.21
CA TRP A 33 10.87 8.06 -0.86
C TRP A 33 9.61 8.88 -1.11
N TYR A 34 8.60 8.24 -1.67
CA TYR A 34 7.30 8.85 -1.94
C TYR A 34 6.22 8.13 -1.18
N ASP A 35 5.38 8.88 -0.47
CA ASP A 35 4.21 8.31 0.20
C ASP A 35 3.16 7.92 -0.83
N VAL A 36 2.56 6.74 -0.63
CA VAL A 36 1.48 6.26 -1.48
C VAL A 36 0.21 7.01 -1.11
N GLU A 37 -0.46 7.53 -2.14
CA GLU A 37 -1.75 8.19 -1.99
C GLU A 37 -2.75 7.29 -1.27
N GLY A 38 -3.44 7.85 -0.27
CA GLY A 38 -4.34 7.12 0.62
C GLY A 38 -3.70 6.63 1.92
N SER A 39 -2.39 6.85 2.12
CA SER A 39 -1.77 6.76 3.44
C SER A 39 -1.90 8.08 4.21
N PRO A 40 -1.95 8.05 5.56
CA PRO A 40 -1.91 6.88 6.43
C PRO A 40 -3.22 6.07 6.46
N LEU A 41 -3.10 4.74 6.60
CA LEU A 41 -4.22 3.80 6.68
C LEU A 41 -4.38 3.28 8.11
N PRO A 42 -5.61 3.07 8.61
CA PRO A 42 -5.81 2.39 9.88
C PRO A 42 -5.35 0.93 9.80
N VAL A 43 -4.60 0.47 10.81
CA VAL A 43 -4.10 -0.90 10.93
C VAL A 43 -4.41 -1.44 12.32
N ALA A 44 -5.06 -2.60 12.37
CA ALA A 44 -5.26 -3.30 13.64
C ALA A 44 -3.93 -3.84 14.17
N ALA A 45 -3.75 -3.81 15.49
CA ALA A 45 -2.57 -4.39 16.14
C ALA A 45 -2.37 -5.86 15.73
N GLY A 46 -1.18 -6.21 15.24
CA GLY A 46 -0.84 -7.54 14.73
C GLY A 46 -1.22 -7.80 13.27
N ALA A 47 -1.86 -6.85 12.58
CA ALA A 47 -2.22 -6.96 11.17
C ALA A 47 -1.16 -6.38 10.21
N GLU A 48 -0.03 -5.87 10.73
CA GLU A 48 0.98 -5.12 9.97
C GLU A 48 1.57 -5.96 8.83
N ARG A 49 1.90 -7.22 9.11
CA ARG A 49 2.42 -8.15 8.09
C ARG A 49 1.38 -8.48 7.01
N GLN A 50 0.10 -8.53 7.38
CA GLN A 50 -0.97 -8.83 6.44
C GLN A 50 -1.24 -7.63 5.54
N LEU A 51 -1.25 -6.42 6.12
CA LEU A 51 -1.31 -5.16 5.39
C LEU A 51 -0.14 -5.03 4.41
N HIS A 52 1.09 -5.26 4.87
CA HIS A 52 2.28 -5.18 4.01
C HIS A 52 2.18 -6.12 2.80
N ARG A 53 1.74 -7.37 3.00
CA ARG A 53 1.51 -8.30 1.88
C ARG A 53 0.40 -7.84 0.94
N ALA A 54 -0.70 -7.30 1.46
CA ALA A 54 -1.79 -6.79 0.63
C ALA A 54 -1.31 -5.63 -0.27
N ILE A 55 -0.49 -4.73 0.28
CA ILE A 55 0.15 -3.64 -0.48
C ILE A 55 1.06 -4.21 -1.57
N LEU A 56 1.93 -5.19 -1.25
CA LEU A 56 2.80 -5.82 -2.26
C LEU A 56 2.00 -6.43 -3.42
N GLU A 57 0.90 -7.11 -3.13
CA GLU A 57 0.04 -7.70 -4.16
C GLU A 57 -0.71 -6.65 -4.98
N ALA A 58 -1.11 -5.54 -4.37
CA ALA A 58 -1.72 -4.40 -5.07
C ALA A 58 -0.72 -3.72 -6.01
N VAL A 59 0.51 -3.46 -5.53
CA VAL A 59 1.60 -2.89 -6.33
C VAL A 59 1.91 -3.78 -7.53
N LYS A 60 2.02 -5.10 -7.35
CA LYS A 60 2.27 -6.06 -8.44
C LYS A 60 1.17 -6.07 -9.50
N LYS A 61 -0.09 -5.81 -9.12
CA LYS A 61 -1.23 -5.75 -10.05
C LYS A 61 -1.34 -4.41 -10.77
N GLY A 62 -0.51 -3.43 -10.40
CA GLY A 62 -0.68 -2.03 -10.74
C GLY A 62 -1.75 -1.42 -9.84
N LEU A 63 -1.42 -0.31 -9.16
CA LEU A 63 -2.38 0.45 -8.35
C LEU A 63 -3.13 1.43 -9.25
N PRO A 64 -4.40 1.19 -9.63
CA PRO A 64 -5.19 2.20 -10.31
C PRO A 64 -5.55 3.30 -9.32
N GLY A 65 -4.69 4.32 -9.19
CA GLY A 65 -4.98 5.54 -8.42
C GLY A 65 -4.71 5.49 -6.91
N GLY A 66 -3.74 4.68 -6.44
CA GLY A 66 -3.33 4.65 -5.03
C GLY A 66 -4.09 3.66 -4.14
N LEU A 67 -3.90 3.74 -2.82
CA LEU A 67 -4.48 2.82 -1.82
C LEU A 67 -5.99 3.03 -1.64
N THR A 68 -6.51 4.16 -2.08
CA THR A 68 -7.93 4.54 -2.11
C THR A 68 -8.76 3.66 -3.05
N GLY A 69 -8.15 3.12 -4.11
CA GLY A 69 -8.80 2.20 -5.06
C GLY A 69 -8.72 0.73 -4.66
N THR A 70 -7.83 0.38 -3.73
CA THR A 70 -7.88 -0.93 -3.08
C THR A 70 -8.88 -0.86 -1.95
N GLU A 71 -10.14 -1.21 -2.25
CA GLU A 71 -11.02 -1.79 -1.25
C GLU A 71 -10.26 -2.99 -0.64
N LEU A 72 -9.51 -2.74 0.44
CA LEU A 72 -9.11 -3.74 1.41
C LEU A 72 -10.40 -4.15 2.13
N ARG A 73 -11.38 -4.68 1.39
CA ARG A 73 -12.59 -5.26 1.94
C ARG A 73 -12.10 -6.40 2.83
N GLY A 74 -12.10 -6.13 4.13
CA GLY A 74 -12.16 -7.14 5.15
C GLY A 74 -13.14 -8.19 4.65
N ARG A 75 -12.61 -9.37 4.39
CA ARG A 75 -13.37 -10.49 3.88
C ARG A 75 -14.52 -10.68 4.87
N ASP A 76 -15.72 -10.41 4.39
CA ASP A 76 -16.98 -10.80 5.01
C ASP A 76 -16.80 -12.17 5.69
N ARG A 77 -16.94 -12.16 7.01
CA ARG A 77 -17.50 -13.30 7.74
C ARG A 77 -18.72 -12.80 8.52
N SER A 78 -19.85 -12.86 7.82
CA SER A 78 -21.09 -13.49 8.28
C SER A 78 -21.68 -13.05 9.62
N SER A 79 -22.82 -12.35 9.50
CA SER A 79 -23.99 -12.35 10.41
C SER A 79 -24.24 -13.73 11.07
N PRO A 80 -24.88 -13.81 12.25
CA PRO A 80 -26.14 -13.11 12.61
C PRO A 80 -26.04 -12.13 13.79
#